data_AF-A0A2G4ILX6-F1
#
_entry.id   AF-A0A2G4ILX6-F1
#
_cell.length_a   1.000
_cell.length_b   1.000
_cell.length_c   1.000
_cell.angle_alpha   90.00
_cell.angle_beta   90.00
_cell.angle_gamma   90.00
#
_symmetry.space_group_name_H-M   'P 1'
#
loop_
_entity.id
_entity.type
_entity.pdbx_description
1 polymer ?
#
loop_
_entity_poly.entity_id
_entity_poly.type
_entity_poly.pdbx_seq_one_letter_code
_entity_poly.pdbx_strand_id
1 'polypeptide(L)'
;MPSEQVTKMATRRAKGANPHFFDDPNIDRLLTMMMNMAAEISVLRDRLDTHERVAEAKGAYTPADLEAFEPSDAIRAARDQWRNKFLDRLLKTMEQDYDKGLG
;
A
#
# COMPACT_ATOMS: atom_id res chain seq x y z
N MET A 1 -22.91 30.60 -15.61
CA MET A 1 -22.86 29.13 -15.84
C MET A 1 -23.21 28.87 -17.29
N PRO A 2 -22.60 27.90 -18.00
CA PRO A 2 -21.41 27.10 -17.63
C PRO A 2 -20.37 26.97 -18.79
N SER A 3 -19.07 26.86 -18.48
CA SER A 3 -18.25 25.64 -18.56
C SER A 3 -17.60 25.36 -19.92
N GLU A 4 -16.27 25.49 -20.01
CA GLU A 4 -15.47 24.57 -20.86
C GLU A 4 -13.96 24.52 -20.60
N GLN A 5 -13.40 25.23 -19.61
CA GLN A 5 -11.93 25.27 -19.45
C GLN A 5 -11.38 24.50 -18.25
N VAL A 6 -12.23 23.84 -17.46
CA VAL A 6 -11.80 23.00 -16.32
C VAL A 6 -11.79 21.51 -16.71
N THR A 7 -11.26 21.15 -17.88
CA THR A 7 -11.10 19.72 -18.23
C THR A 7 -9.97 19.45 -19.21
N LYS A 8 -8.79 20.05 -18.97
CA LYS A 8 -7.55 19.61 -19.65
C LYS A 8 -6.36 19.51 -18.71
N MET A 9 -6.57 18.94 -17.51
CA MET A 9 -5.51 18.21 -16.82
C MET A 9 -5.65 16.71 -17.10
N ALA A 10 -5.77 16.37 -18.39
CA ALA A 10 -5.55 15.01 -18.85
C ALA A 10 -4.05 14.71 -18.67
N THR A 11 -3.74 14.05 -17.56
CA THR A 11 -2.65 13.07 -17.40
C THR A 11 -1.48 13.30 -18.35
N ARG A 12 -0.54 14.18 -17.95
CA ARG A 12 0.79 14.18 -18.56
C ARG A 12 1.47 12.87 -18.15
N ARG A 13 1.26 11.79 -18.92
CA ARG A 13 2.06 10.57 -18.78
C ARG A 13 3.52 11.01 -18.88
N ALA A 14 4.29 10.80 -17.82
CA ALA A 14 5.72 11.03 -17.86
C ALA A 14 6.27 10.21 -19.05
N LYS A 15 6.85 10.91 -20.03
CA LYS A 15 7.35 10.32 -21.28
C LYS A 15 8.77 9.78 -21.09
N GLY A 16 9.05 9.21 -19.92
CA GLY A 16 10.29 8.48 -19.64
C GLY A 16 10.09 7.03 -20.04
N ALA A 17 10.97 6.48 -20.88
CA ALA A 17 11.05 5.04 -21.04
C ALA A 17 11.29 4.41 -19.67
N ASN A 18 10.66 3.27 -19.36
CA ASN A 18 11.03 2.53 -18.16
C ASN A 18 12.52 2.23 -18.26
N PRO A 19 13.35 2.75 -17.34
CA PRO A 19 14.77 2.52 -17.41
C PRO A 19 15.02 1.02 -17.24
N HIS A 20 15.77 0.47 -18.20
CA HIS A 20 16.19 -0.93 -18.19
C HIS A 20 17.55 -1.02 -17.53
N PHE A 21 17.63 -1.72 -16.40
CA PHE A 21 18.85 -1.80 -15.60
C PHE A 21 19.47 -3.20 -15.63
N PHE A 22 18.67 -4.23 -15.89
CA PHE A 22 19.09 -5.63 -15.85
C PHE A 22 18.82 -6.35 -17.17
N ASP A 23 19.58 -7.42 -17.43
CA ASP A 23 19.44 -8.24 -18.64
C ASP A 23 18.09 -8.98 -18.68
N ASP A 24 17.60 -9.44 -17.52
CA ASP A 24 16.26 -10.03 -17.40
C ASP A 24 15.23 -8.91 -17.15
N PRO A 25 14.33 -8.63 -18.12
CA PRO A 25 13.31 -7.59 -17.97
C PRO A 25 12.31 -7.88 -16.84
N ASN A 26 12.22 -9.12 -16.33
CA ASN A 26 11.39 -9.43 -15.17
C ASN A 26 11.97 -8.81 -13.89
N ILE A 27 13.29 -8.62 -13.79
CA ILE A 27 13.92 -7.97 -12.64
C ILE A 27 13.58 -6.48 -12.61
N ASP A 28 13.67 -5.79 -13.76
CA ASP A 28 13.26 -4.38 -13.88
C ASP A 28 11.79 -4.18 -13.52
N ARG A 29 10.91 -5.11 -13.93
CA ARG A 29 9.49 -5.10 -13.59
C ARG A 29 9.28 -5.28 -12.09
N LEU A 30 9.96 -6.24 -11.47
CA LEU A 30 9.89 -6.46 -10.03
C LEU A 30 10.39 -5.23 -9.25
N LEU A 31 11.51 -4.63 -9.67
CA LEU A 31 12.02 -3.39 -9.07
C LEU A 31 11.01 -2.25 -9.18
N THR A 32 10.40 -2.07 -10.36
CA THR A 32 9.35 -1.06 -10.56
C THR A 32 8.16 -1.29 -9.62
N MET A 33 7.72 -2.55 -9.47
CA MET A 33 6.64 -2.90 -8.55
C MET A 33 7.00 -2.61 -7.09
N MET A 34 8.22 -2.94 -6.67
CA MET A 34 8.71 -2.65 -5.32
C MET A 34 8.78 -1.13 -5.05
N MET A 35 9.26 -0.35 -6.02
CA MET A 35 9.33 1.12 -5.88
C MET A 35 7.94 1.75 -5.79
N ASN A 36 6.99 1.29 -6.60
CA ASN A 36 5.60 1.73 -6.50
C ASN A 36 5.00 1.38 -5.13
N MET A 37 5.24 0.17 -4.63
CA MET A 37 4.78 -0.23 -3.30
C MET A 37 5.42 0.61 -2.19
N ALA A 38 6.72 0.93 -2.30
CA ALA A 38 7.40 1.81 -1.35
C ALA A 38 6.78 3.23 -1.35
N ALA A 39 6.43 3.75 -2.53
CA ALA A 39 5.74 5.04 -2.64
C ALA A 39 4.37 5.02 -1.94
N GLU A 40 3.58 3.97 -2.15
CA GLU A 40 2.29 3.80 -1.46
C GLU A 40 2.46 3.67 0.06
N ILE A 41 3.48 2.94 0.54
CA ILE A 41 3.81 2.85 1.98
C ILE A 41 4.17 4.22 2.56
N SER A 42 4.93 5.03 1.82
CA SER A 42 5.26 6.40 2.22
C SER A 42 3.99 7.23 2.44
N VAL A 43 3.04 7.18 1.49
CA VAL A 43 1.76 7.90 1.60
C VAL A 43 0.93 7.39 2.77
N LEU A 44 0.89 6.08 3.00
CA LEU A 44 0.20 5.51 4.16
C LEU A 44 0.82 5.96 5.48
N ARG A 45 2.15 6.07 5.56
CA ARG A 45 2.86 6.55 6.76
C ARG A 45 2.52 8.01 7.06
N ASP A 46 2.55 8.88 6.06
CA ASP A 46 2.18 10.29 6.20
C ASP A 46 0.72 10.44 6.64
N ARG A 47 -0.17 9.60 6.11
CA ARG A 47 -1.58 9.60 6.49
C ARG A 47 -1.78 9.16 7.94
N LEU A 48 -1.05 8.15 8.42
CA LEU A 48 -1.09 7.72 9.82
C LEU A 48 -0.59 8.81 10.78
N ASP A 49 0.55 9.44 10.49
CA ASP A 49 1.07 10.59 11.26
C ASP A 49 0.04 11.73 11.30
N THR A 50 -0.58 12.03 10.15
CA THR A 50 -1.66 13.04 10.09
C THR A 50 -2.84 12.66 10.99
N HIS A 51 -3.25 11.39 11.01
CA HIS A 51 -4.33 10.92 11.87
C HIS A 51 -3.99 11.07 13.35
N GLU A 52 -2.77 10.73 13.76
CA GLU A 52 -2.29 10.87 15.14
C GLU A 52 -2.27 12.34 15.57
N ARG A 53 -1.72 13.24 14.75
CA ARG A 53 -1.70 14.69 15.03
C ARG A 53 -3.10 15.28 15.14
N VAL A 54 -4.02 14.89 14.25
CA VAL A 54 -5.41 15.35 14.29
C VAL A 54 -6.14 14.82 15.52
N ALA A 55 -5.87 13.58 15.94
CA ALA A 55 -6.44 13.01 17.16
C ALA A 55 -5.95 13.76 18.41
N GLU A 56 -4.65 14.05 18.49
CA GLU A 56 -4.05 14.81 19.59
C GLU A 56 -4.59 16.24 19.64
N ALA A 57 -4.64 16.94 18.50
CA ALA A 57 -5.21 18.30 18.42
C ALA A 57 -6.69 18.37 18.85
N LYS A 58 -7.42 17.25 18.75
CA LYS A 58 -8.81 17.12 19.21
C LYS A 58 -8.94 16.57 20.64
N GLY A 59 -7.83 16.28 21.32
CA GLY A 59 -7.80 15.75 22.67
C GLY A 59 -8.27 14.30 22.80
N ALA A 60 -8.18 13.50 21.74
CA ALA A 60 -8.62 12.10 21.75
C ALA A 60 -7.55 11.14 22.31
N TYR A 61 -6.36 11.15 21.73
CA TYR A 61 -5.19 10.38 22.18
C TYR A 61 -3.92 11.02 21.61
N THR A 62 -2.78 10.74 22.23
CA THR A 62 -1.45 11.20 21.81
C THR A 62 -0.70 10.07 21.07
N PRO A 63 0.35 10.40 20.31
CA PRO A 63 1.25 9.38 19.77
C PRO A 63 1.83 8.45 20.84
N ALA A 64 2.11 8.96 22.05
CA ALA A 64 2.62 8.17 23.17
C ALA A 64 1.61 7.12 23.66
N ASP A 65 0.31 7.43 23.64
CA ASP A 65 -0.75 6.47 23.98
C ASP A 65 -0.80 5.31 22.98
N LEU A 66 -0.50 5.58 21.71
CA LEU A 66 -0.45 4.57 20.65
C LEU A 66 0.78 3.65 20.80
N GLU A 67 1.96 4.21 21.13
CA GLU A 67 3.17 3.43 21.41
C GLU A 67 3.05 2.57 22.69
N ALA A 68 2.28 3.04 23.68
CA ALA A 68 1.99 2.29 24.90
C ALA A 68 0.84 1.28 24.75
N PHE A 69 0.18 1.24 23.59
CA PHE A 69 -0.99 0.39 23.39
C PHE A 69 -0.63 -1.09 23.34
N GLU A 70 -1.03 -1.84 24.38
CA GLU A 70 -0.91 -3.29 24.41
C GLU A 70 -2.24 -3.93 23.94
N PRO A 71 -2.27 -4.62 22.79
CA PRO A 71 -3.49 -5.26 22.31
C PRO A 71 -3.90 -6.38 23.25
N SER A 72 -5.21 -6.58 23.46
CA SER A 72 -5.72 -7.77 24.14
C SER A 72 -5.62 -9.01 23.25
N ASP A 73 -5.78 -10.20 23.83
CA ASP A 73 -5.80 -11.46 23.08
C ASP A 73 -6.91 -11.49 22.03
N ALA A 74 -8.06 -10.87 22.32
CA ALA A 74 -9.14 -10.73 21.36
C ALA A 74 -8.72 -9.86 20.15
N ILE A 75 -7.99 -8.76 20.38
CA ILE A 75 -7.50 -7.88 19.32
C ILE A 75 -6.42 -8.59 18.49
N ARG A 76 -5.51 -9.33 19.14
CA ARG A 76 -4.51 -10.17 18.47
C ARG A 76 -5.17 -11.19 17.56
N ALA A 77 -6.13 -11.95 18.07
CA ALA A 77 -6.87 -12.95 17.30
C ALA A 77 -7.61 -12.34 16.09
N ALA A 78 -8.22 -11.17 16.26
CA ALA A 78 -8.86 -10.45 15.16
C ALA A 78 -7.86 -10.01 14.08
N ARG A 79 -6.68 -9.51 14.48
CA ARG A 79 -5.59 -9.15 13.56
C ARG A 79 -5.05 -10.37 12.81
N ASP A 80 -4.88 -11.50 13.48
CA ASP A 80 -4.42 -12.74 12.86
C ASP A 80 -5.44 -13.27 11.86
N GLN A 81 -6.73 -13.28 12.21
CA GLN A 81 -7.78 -13.67 11.28
C GLN A 81 -7.81 -12.78 10.03
N TRP A 82 -7.67 -11.46 10.21
CA TRP A 82 -7.60 -10.52 9.09
C TRP A 82 -6.36 -10.77 8.23
N ARG A 83 -5.19 -10.98 8.84
CA ARG A 83 -3.92 -11.25 8.13
C ARG A 83 -4.00 -12.52 7.31
N ASN A 84 -4.56 -13.59 7.89
CA ASN A 84 -4.74 -14.86 7.18
C ASN A 84 -5.65 -14.69 5.96
N LYS A 85 -6.78 -13.98 6.08
CA LYS A 85 -7.66 -13.66 4.94
C LYS A 85 -6.99 -12.77 3.91
N PHE A 86 -6.10 -11.88 4.32
CA PHE A 86 -5.33 -11.04 3.41
C PHE A 86 -4.32 -11.86 2.61
N LEU A 87 -3.55 -12.72 3.28
CA LEU A 87 -2.58 -13.62 2.65
C LEU A 87 -3.25 -14.62 1.71
N ASP A 88 -4.36 -15.23 2.12
CA ASP A 88 -5.16 -16.13 1.26
C ASP A 88 -5.55 -15.44 -0.06
N ARG A 89 -6.11 -14.22 0.01
CA ARG A 89 -6.47 -13.45 -1.19
C ARG A 89 -5.26 -13.07 -2.05
N LEU A 90 -4.12 -12.78 -1.43
CA LEU A 90 -2.90 -12.36 -2.12
C LEU A 90 -2.22 -13.53 -2.83
N LEU A 91 -2.16 -14.69 -2.17
CA LEU A 91 -1.42 -15.87 -2.64
C LEU A 91 -2.24 -16.81 -3.52
N LYS A 92 -3.57 -16.66 -3.54
CA LYS A 92 -4.48 -17.50 -4.34
C LYS A 92 -4.06 -17.66 -5.81
N THR A 93 -3.51 -16.62 -6.43
CA THR A 93 -3.06 -16.69 -7.83
C THR A 93 -1.83 -17.61 -7.98
N MET A 94 -0.91 -17.59 -7.01
CA MET A 94 0.29 -18.44 -7.02
C MET A 94 -0.06 -19.91 -6.78
N GLU A 95 -1.00 -20.19 -5.88
CA GLU A 95 -1.49 -21.55 -5.64
C GLU A 95 -2.14 -22.14 -6.90
N GLN A 96 -2.92 -21.34 -7.63
CA GLN A 96 -3.55 -21.76 -8.88
C GLN A 96 -2.56 -22.05 -10.01
N ASP A 97 -1.42 -21.36 -10.05
CA ASP A 97 -0.37 -21.58 -11.04
C ASP A 97 0.48 -22.81 -10.70
N TYR A 98 0.72 -23.05 -9.39
CA TYR A 98 1.40 -24.25 -8.89
C TYR A 98 0.57 -25.52 -9.13
N ASP A 99 -0.74 -25.48 -8.83
CA ASP A 99 -1.67 -26.60 -9.06
C ASP A 99 -1.84 -26.96 -10.55
N LYS A 100 -1.58 -26.01 -11.46
CA LYS A 100 -1.61 -26.23 -12.91
C LYS A 100 -0.30 -26.79 -13.48
N GLY A 101 0.70 -27.06 -12.66
CA GLY A 101 1.95 -27.70 -13.06
C GLY A 101 2.92 -26.80 -13.83
N LEU A 102 2.85 -25.47 -13.66
CA LEU A 102 3.78 -24.51 -14.25
C LEU A 102 4.97 -24.21 -13.31
N GLY A 103 5.64 -25.28 -12.85
CA GLY A 103 6.88 -25.23 -12.07
C GLY A 103 8.10 -25.60 -12.89
#